data_AF-A0A1G2FH87-F1
#
_entry.id   AF-A0A1G2FH87-F1
#
_cell.length_a   1.000
_cell.length_b   1.000
_cell.length_c   1.000
_cell.angle_alpha   90.00
_cell.angle_beta   90.00
_cell.angle_gamma   90.00
#
_symmetry.space_group_name_H-M   'P 1'
#
loop_
_entity.id
_entity.type
_entity.pdbx_description
1 polymer ?
#
loop_
_entity_poly.entity_id
_entity_poly.type
_entity_poly.pdbx_seq_one_letter_code
_entity_poly.pdbx_strand_id
1 'polypeptide(L)'
;MTEFSKPKRIILNFSLSFYIFIFSFLIFTVRVAEAARLYFEPQEQVIGEKDEFSAVLNIDAEEPVNAISLAIFVSEELTPIDTNDGSSIINLWLEKPHFDEASRLLTFSGIIPGGFKGEGAPLLIVKLKAEKEIGIGVLSFNKEKTKIYLNTPYGIEDELELEEMRLPIIKGKENIIIESQDNEPPETFKPEITRDPMLFENKWSLVFTTQDKISGMAGYFVHETTRKIDETRIDTNKWIKVESPYILKDQGLKSWIYIKAIDKAGNERIEILLPKYPLRWYERYEIWVIIILGVAFIFYIMKKVLRKRHSQTKT
;
A
#
# COMPACT_ATOMS: atom_id res chain seq x y z
N MET A 1 -64.65 -50.80 -40.25
CA MET A 1 -64.74 -50.16 -38.92
C MET A 1 -63.33 -49.96 -38.39
N THR A 2 -63.16 -48.92 -37.56
CA THR A 2 -61.95 -48.39 -36.88
C THR A 2 -61.02 -47.49 -37.70
N GLU A 3 -61.35 -46.19 -37.73
CA GLU A 3 -60.42 -45.08 -37.97
C GLU A 3 -59.45 -44.93 -36.79
N PHE A 4 -58.16 -45.10 -37.04
CA PHE A 4 -57.10 -44.71 -36.10
C PHE A 4 -56.82 -43.21 -36.28
N SER A 5 -57.45 -42.36 -35.46
CA SER A 5 -57.10 -40.94 -35.38
C SER A 5 -56.42 -40.59 -34.04
N LYS A 6 -55.31 -39.86 -34.18
CA LYS A 6 -54.63 -38.99 -33.18
C LYS A 6 -53.39 -39.53 -32.42
N PRO A 7 -52.28 -39.86 -33.11
CA PRO A 7 -50.95 -39.88 -32.47
C PRO A 7 -50.34 -38.48 -32.28
N LYS A 8 -50.73 -37.47 -33.08
CA LYS A 8 -50.10 -36.13 -33.08
C LYS A 8 -50.29 -35.31 -31.79
N ARG A 9 -51.44 -35.45 -31.10
CA ARG A 9 -51.70 -34.70 -29.84
C ARG A 9 -50.88 -35.23 -28.66
N ILE A 10 -50.62 -36.54 -28.61
CA ILE A 10 -49.86 -37.16 -27.52
C ILE A 10 -48.38 -36.78 -27.62
N ILE A 11 -47.81 -36.84 -28.83
CA ILE A 11 -46.41 -36.45 -29.08
C ILE A 11 -46.17 -34.96 -28.78
N LEU A 12 -47.15 -34.10 -29.09
CA LEU A 12 -47.07 -32.66 -28.81
C LEU A 12 -47.13 -32.32 -27.30
N ASN A 13 -47.93 -33.06 -26.52
CA ASN A 13 -48.00 -32.87 -25.07
C ASN A 13 -46.74 -33.42 -24.35
N PHE A 14 -46.15 -34.49 -24.91
CA PHE A 14 -44.90 -35.06 -24.40
C PHE A 14 -43.71 -34.13 -24.66
N SER A 15 -43.63 -33.52 -25.85
CA SER A 15 -42.59 -32.54 -26.17
C SER A 15 -42.72 -31.28 -25.33
N LEU A 16 -43.94 -30.76 -25.14
CA LEU A 16 -44.19 -29.59 -24.29
C LEU A 16 -43.80 -29.85 -22.83
N SER A 17 -44.16 -31.02 -22.28
CA SER A 17 -43.76 -31.40 -20.92
C SER A 17 -42.24 -31.56 -20.77
N PHE A 18 -41.57 -32.06 -21.81
CA PHE A 18 -40.12 -32.18 -21.84
C PHE A 18 -39.41 -30.81 -21.85
N TYR A 19 -39.92 -29.84 -22.62
CA TYR A 19 -39.39 -28.47 -22.62
C TYR A 19 -39.65 -27.74 -21.29
N ILE A 20 -40.82 -27.94 -20.67
CA ILE A 20 -41.11 -27.38 -19.33
C ILE A 20 -40.18 -27.99 -18.27
N PHE A 21 -39.89 -29.30 -18.37
CA PHE A 21 -38.95 -29.97 -17.46
C PHE A 21 -37.51 -29.46 -17.63
N ILE A 22 -37.03 -29.26 -18.86
CA ILE A 22 -35.72 -28.66 -19.14
C ILE A 22 -35.66 -27.20 -18.65
N PHE A 23 -36.72 -26.42 -18.90
CA PHE A 23 -36.79 -25.03 -18.46
C PHE A 23 -36.81 -24.91 -16.93
N SER A 24 -37.53 -25.81 -16.25
CA SER A 24 -37.50 -25.96 -14.79
C SER A 24 -36.07 -26.24 -14.29
N PHE A 25 -35.35 -27.18 -14.91
CA PHE A 25 -33.98 -27.51 -14.52
C PHE A 25 -32.98 -26.36 -14.76
N LEU A 26 -33.22 -25.51 -15.76
CA LEU A 26 -32.45 -24.29 -16.01
C LEU A 26 -32.68 -23.21 -14.93
N ILE A 27 -33.89 -23.09 -14.38
CA ILE A 27 -34.20 -22.13 -13.31
C ILE A 27 -33.53 -22.52 -11.98
N PHE A 28 -33.29 -23.80 -11.72
CA PHE A 28 -32.64 -24.27 -10.49
C PHE A 28 -31.10 -24.12 -10.47
N THR A 29 -30.50 -23.54 -11.50
CA THR A 29 -29.04 -23.29 -11.54
C THR A 29 -28.64 -21.87 -11.14
N VAL A 30 -29.54 -21.09 -10.57
CA VAL A 30 -29.18 -19.82 -9.92
C VAL A 30 -28.21 -20.16 -8.79
N ARG A 31 -26.92 -19.96 -9.03
CA ARG A 31 -25.93 -19.89 -7.96
C ARG A 31 -26.33 -18.71 -7.11
N VAL A 32 -26.67 -18.97 -5.85
CA VAL A 32 -26.73 -17.92 -4.84
C VAL A 32 -25.29 -17.44 -4.73
N ALA A 33 -25.02 -16.22 -5.21
CA ALA A 33 -23.77 -15.56 -4.89
C ALA A 33 -23.84 -15.23 -3.40
N GLU A 34 -22.94 -15.78 -2.60
CA GLU A 34 -22.81 -15.34 -1.21
C GLU A 34 -22.12 -13.97 -1.21
N ALA A 35 -22.76 -13.00 -0.56
CA ALA A 35 -22.21 -11.68 -0.37
C ALA A 35 -20.94 -11.78 0.46
N ALA A 36 -19.91 -11.00 0.11
CA ALA A 36 -18.74 -10.91 0.98
C ALA A 36 -19.14 -10.24 2.31
N ARG A 37 -18.53 -10.69 3.39
CA ARG A 37 -18.86 -10.24 4.75
C ARG A 37 -17.73 -9.40 5.30
N LEU A 38 -18.05 -8.18 5.72
CA LEU A 38 -17.14 -7.28 6.42
C LEU A 38 -17.57 -7.14 7.88
N TYR A 39 -16.63 -7.36 8.79
CA TYR A 39 -16.89 -7.36 10.23
C TYR A 39 -15.64 -6.94 11.00
N PHE A 40 -15.84 -6.65 12.28
CA PHE A 40 -14.75 -6.29 13.18
C PHE A 40 -14.57 -7.36 14.25
N GLU A 41 -13.32 -7.68 14.54
CA GLU A 41 -12.90 -8.52 15.65
C GLU A 41 -12.22 -7.63 16.70
N PRO A 42 -12.91 -7.28 17.79
CA PRO A 42 -12.31 -6.49 18.85
C PRO A 42 -11.31 -7.34 19.65
N GLN A 43 -10.21 -6.72 20.06
CA GLN A 43 -9.25 -7.34 20.98
C GLN A 43 -9.94 -7.81 22.28
N GLU A 44 -10.93 -7.06 22.73
CA GLU A 44 -11.73 -7.38 23.91
C GLU A 44 -13.21 -7.09 23.68
N GLN A 45 -14.07 -7.95 24.22
CA GLN A 45 -15.54 -7.82 24.10
C GLN A 45 -16.12 -6.66 24.92
N VAL A 46 -15.33 -6.09 25.83
CA VAL A 46 -15.68 -4.97 26.72
C VAL A 46 -14.43 -4.13 26.88
N ILE A 47 -14.57 -2.81 26.92
CA ILE A 47 -13.42 -1.90 27.02
C ILE A 47 -13.52 -0.98 28.24
N GLY A 48 -12.37 -0.55 28.71
CA GLY A 48 -12.16 0.44 29.76
C GLY A 48 -12.13 1.87 29.24
N GLU A 49 -12.13 2.81 30.18
CA GLU A 49 -12.26 4.26 29.93
C GLU A 49 -10.97 4.97 29.54
N LYS A 50 -9.79 4.35 29.76
CA LYS A 50 -8.50 5.07 29.71
C LYS A 50 -7.52 4.51 28.70
N ASP A 51 -7.46 3.20 28.59
CA ASP A 51 -6.44 2.51 27.81
C ASP A 51 -6.84 2.41 26.34
N GLU A 52 -5.85 2.43 25.46
CA GLU A 52 -6.07 2.15 24.04
C GLU A 52 -6.40 0.67 23.85
N PHE A 53 -7.21 0.38 22.83
CA PHE A 53 -7.53 -0.98 22.41
C PHE A 53 -7.54 -1.06 20.88
N SER A 54 -7.48 -2.27 20.35
CA SER A 54 -7.52 -2.49 18.91
C SER A 54 -8.76 -3.27 18.48
N ALA A 55 -9.21 -3.00 17.27
CA ALA A 55 -10.18 -3.82 16.55
C ALA A 55 -9.62 -4.14 15.16
N VAL A 56 -9.64 -5.41 14.79
CA VAL A 56 -9.22 -5.87 13.47
C VAL A 56 -10.45 -5.84 12.56
N LEU A 57 -10.35 -5.15 11.43
CA LEU A 57 -11.34 -5.22 10.37
C LEU A 57 -11.00 -6.41 9.47
N ASN A 58 -11.95 -7.34 9.34
CA ASN A 58 -11.78 -8.57 8.56
C ASN A 58 -12.76 -8.64 7.38
N ILE A 59 -12.40 -9.47 6.41
CA ILE A 59 -13.25 -9.85 5.28
C ILE A 59 -13.34 -11.38 5.15
N ASP A 60 -14.55 -11.87 4.92
CA ASP A 60 -14.82 -13.20 4.37
C ASP A 60 -15.33 -13.03 2.94
N ALA A 61 -14.81 -13.79 1.99
CA ALA A 61 -15.18 -13.71 0.58
C ALA A 61 -15.17 -15.09 -0.07
N GLU A 62 -16.33 -15.53 -0.58
CA GLU A 62 -16.46 -16.75 -1.36
C GLU A 62 -16.03 -16.56 -2.82
N GLU A 63 -16.27 -15.38 -3.38
CA GLU A 63 -15.78 -15.02 -4.71
C GLU A 63 -14.49 -14.19 -4.60
N PRO A 64 -13.52 -14.36 -5.51
CA PRO A 64 -12.26 -13.62 -5.41
C PRO A 64 -12.50 -12.10 -5.51
N VAL A 65 -12.06 -11.32 -4.53
CA VAL A 65 -12.16 -9.84 -4.49
C VAL A 65 -10.80 -9.21 -4.75
N ASN A 66 -10.71 -8.21 -5.62
CA ASN A 66 -9.42 -7.58 -6.00
C ASN A 66 -9.31 -6.07 -5.72
N ALA A 67 -10.40 -5.40 -5.36
CA ALA A 67 -10.36 -4.00 -5.01
C ALA A 67 -11.41 -3.68 -3.97
N ILE A 68 -11.09 -2.76 -3.07
CA ILE A 68 -11.97 -2.34 -2.00
C ILE A 68 -11.89 -0.81 -1.81
N SER A 69 -13.01 -0.24 -1.39
CA SER A 69 -13.16 1.14 -0.95
C SER A 69 -14.06 1.13 0.27
N LEU A 70 -13.51 1.39 1.46
CA LEU A 70 -14.25 1.25 2.72
C LEU A 70 -14.42 2.60 3.39
N ALA A 71 -15.58 2.78 4.04
CA ALA A 71 -15.91 3.96 4.82
C ALA A 71 -16.60 3.52 6.11
N ILE A 72 -15.92 3.71 7.24
CA ILE A 72 -16.34 3.23 8.55
C ILE A 72 -16.74 4.42 9.41
N PHE A 73 -17.98 4.43 9.89
CA PHE A 73 -18.43 5.36 10.92
C PHE A 73 -17.87 4.95 12.27
N VAL A 74 -17.34 5.93 13.00
CA VAL A 74 -16.85 5.77 14.36
C VAL A 74 -17.73 6.60 15.29
N SER A 75 -18.40 5.98 16.26
CA SER A 75 -19.29 6.69 17.19
C SER A 75 -18.55 7.63 18.13
N GLU A 76 -19.19 8.70 18.62
CA GLU A 76 -18.58 9.74 19.46
C GLU A 76 -17.98 9.23 20.78
N GLU A 77 -18.35 8.02 21.20
CA GLU A 77 -17.79 7.34 22.37
C GLU A 77 -16.35 6.87 22.15
N LEU A 78 -15.88 6.83 20.91
CA LEU A 78 -14.56 6.34 20.54
C LEU A 78 -13.77 7.40 19.77
N THR A 79 -12.44 7.38 19.89
CA THR A 79 -11.55 8.17 19.06
C THR A 79 -10.51 7.26 18.41
N PRO A 80 -10.40 7.25 17.07
CA PRO A 80 -9.29 6.58 16.39
C PRO A 80 -7.98 7.28 16.71
N ILE A 81 -7.00 6.52 17.20
CA ILE A 81 -5.68 7.01 17.57
C ILE A 81 -4.67 6.76 16.45
N ASP A 82 -4.71 5.56 15.88
CA ASP A 82 -3.86 5.16 14.75
C ASP A 82 -4.50 3.98 14.01
N THR A 83 -3.94 3.61 12.87
CA THR A 83 -4.32 2.43 12.09
C THR A 83 -3.08 1.63 11.72
N ASN A 84 -3.10 0.31 11.79
CA ASN A 84 -1.96 -0.54 11.42
C ASN A 84 -2.38 -1.45 10.25
N ASP A 85 -1.59 -1.45 9.17
CA ASP A 85 -1.77 -2.28 7.98
C ASP A 85 -0.95 -3.59 8.00
N GLY A 86 -0.35 -3.91 9.13
CA GLY A 86 0.34 -5.17 9.41
C GLY A 86 -0.58 -6.36 9.14
N SER A 87 -0.03 -7.34 8.42
CA SER A 87 -0.74 -8.53 7.94
C SER A 87 -1.92 -8.27 6.99
N SER A 88 -2.17 -7.01 6.57
CA SER A 88 -3.26 -6.67 5.65
C SER A 88 -3.11 -7.42 4.32
N ILE A 89 -4.24 -7.93 3.81
CA ILE A 89 -4.29 -8.48 2.44
C ILE A 89 -4.27 -7.40 1.36
N ILE A 90 -4.42 -6.12 1.72
CA ILE A 90 -4.34 -5.01 0.76
C ILE A 90 -2.87 -4.76 0.45
N ASN A 91 -2.48 -5.02 -0.80
CA ASN A 91 -1.07 -4.89 -1.21
C ASN A 91 -0.71 -3.49 -1.69
N LEU A 92 -1.69 -2.77 -2.24
CA LEU A 92 -1.47 -1.48 -2.88
C LEU A 92 -2.58 -0.53 -2.46
N TRP A 93 -2.21 0.49 -1.70
CA TRP A 93 -3.10 1.56 -1.26
C TRP A 93 -3.32 2.58 -2.38
N LEU A 94 -4.57 2.81 -2.74
CA LEU A 94 -4.96 3.97 -3.57
C LEU A 94 -5.19 5.18 -2.67
N GLU A 95 -5.87 4.97 -1.55
CA GLU A 95 -6.00 5.94 -0.47
C GLU A 95 -5.68 5.25 0.85
N LYS A 96 -4.66 5.76 1.56
CA LYS A 96 -4.32 5.25 2.89
C LYS A 96 -5.43 5.55 3.90
N PRO A 97 -5.54 4.77 4.99
CA PRO A 97 -6.46 5.04 6.09
C PRO A 97 -6.34 6.48 6.59
N HIS A 98 -7.46 7.18 6.54
CA HIS A 98 -7.58 8.55 6.98
C HIS A 98 -8.91 8.74 7.71
N PHE A 99 -8.85 9.31 8.91
CA PHE A 99 -10.02 9.63 9.71
C PHE A 99 -10.39 11.11 9.55
N ASP A 100 -11.63 11.36 9.14
CA ASP A 100 -12.20 12.70 9.05
C ASP A 100 -13.04 13.00 10.30
N GLU A 101 -12.55 13.90 11.16
CA GLU A 101 -13.19 14.27 12.43
C GLU A 101 -14.61 14.84 12.26
N ALA A 102 -14.85 15.59 11.17
CA ALA A 102 -16.12 16.29 10.98
C ALA A 102 -17.26 15.34 10.58
N SER A 103 -16.96 14.37 9.72
CA SER A 103 -17.92 13.35 9.26
C SER A 103 -17.84 12.06 10.07
N ARG A 104 -16.85 11.92 10.96
CA ARG A 104 -16.59 10.73 11.78
C ARG A 104 -16.41 9.46 10.93
N LEU A 105 -15.82 9.62 9.75
CA LEU A 105 -15.56 8.54 8.80
C LEU A 105 -14.07 8.22 8.74
N LEU A 106 -13.73 6.96 8.98
CA LEU A 106 -12.43 6.38 8.61
C LEU A 106 -12.55 5.79 7.20
N THR A 107 -11.80 6.34 6.25
CA THR A 107 -11.85 5.95 4.83
C THR A 107 -10.52 5.46 4.32
N PHE A 108 -10.55 4.47 3.43
CA PHE A 108 -9.40 3.99 2.67
C PHE A 108 -9.83 3.20 1.45
N SER A 109 -8.91 3.05 0.49
CA SER A 109 -9.11 2.20 -0.67
C SER A 109 -7.81 1.58 -1.14
N GLY A 110 -7.92 0.40 -1.75
CA GLY A 110 -6.74 -0.32 -2.23
C GLY A 110 -7.11 -1.53 -3.09
N ILE A 111 -6.07 -2.16 -3.64
CA ILE A 111 -6.19 -3.32 -4.51
C ILE A 111 -5.41 -4.52 -3.96
N ILE A 112 -5.92 -5.70 -4.29
CA ILE A 112 -5.43 -7.02 -3.90
C ILE A 112 -5.12 -7.79 -5.19
N PRO A 113 -3.91 -7.65 -5.74
CA PRO A 113 -3.53 -8.34 -6.98
C PRO A 113 -3.71 -9.86 -6.87
N GLY A 114 -4.27 -10.47 -7.91
CA GLY A 114 -4.59 -11.91 -7.92
C GLY A 114 -5.91 -12.27 -7.25
N GLY A 115 -6.51 -11.34 -6.50
CA GLY A 115 -7.77 -11.51 -5.79
C GLY A 115 -7.64 -12.33 -4.51
N PHE A 116 -8.47 -12.01 -3.52
CA PHE A 116 -8.58 -12.75 -2.27
C PHE A 116 -9.88 -13.55 -2.23
N LYS A 117 -9.78 -14.82 -1.84
CA LYS A 117 -10.91 -15.72 -1.53
C LYS A 117 -10.55 -16.51 -0.27
N GLY A 118 -11.42 -16.47 0.73
CA GLY A 118 -11.17 -17.09 2.04
C GLY A 118 -11.93 -16.37 3.15
N GLU A 119 -11.65 -16.76 4.40
CA GLU A 119 -12.30 -16.25 5.60
C GLU A 119 -11.26 -15.63 6.55
N GLY A 120 -11.69 -14.66 7.35
CA GLY A 120 -10.91 -14.08 8.46
C GLY A 120 -9.69 -13.30 8.01
N ALA A 121 -9.68 -12.76 6.79
CA ALA A 121 -8.52 -12.03 6.32
C ALA A 121 -8.51 -10.58 6.83
N PRO A 122 -7.43 -10.13 7.48
CA PRO A 122 -7.34 -8.77 8.00
C PRO A 122 -7.16 -7.76 6.86
N LEU A 123 -7.93 -6.68 6.94
CA LEU A 123 -7.83 -5.52 6.05
C LEU A 123 -7.09 -4.38 6.73
N LEU A 124 -7.41 -4.12 8.00
CA LEU A 124 -6.85 -3.00 8.77
C LEU A 124 -7.03 -3.25 10.26
N ILE A 125 -6.03 -2.91 11.07
CA ILE A 125 -6.17 -2.83 12.51
C ILE A 125 -6.43 -1.37 12.88
N VAL A 126 -7.50 -1.08 13.60
CA VAL A 126 -7.82 0.27 14.06
C VAL A 126 -7.52 0.35 15.55
N LYS A 127 -6.64 1.26 15.95
CA LYS A 127 -6.34 1.57 17.34
C LYS A 127 -7.25 2.69 17.82
N LEU A 128 -7.95 2.44 18.91
CA LEU A 128 -9.06 3.27 19.41
C LEU A 128 -8.87 3.57 20.89
N LYS A 129 -9.52 4.63 21.34
CA LYS A 129 -9.63 4.99 22.74
C LYS A 129 -11.07 5.39 23.07
N ALA A 130 -11.53 5.08 24.28
CA ALA A 130 -12.82 5.55 24.77
C ALA A 130 -12.77 7.03 25.18
N GLU A 131 -13.81 7.79 24.86
CA GLU A 131 -14.00 9.19 25.26
C GLU A 131 -14.93 9.36 26.47
N LYS A 132 -15.67 8.29 26.82
CA LYS A 132 -16.63 8.28 27.93
C LYS A 132 -16.28 7.18 28.93
N GLU A 133 -16.58 7.43 30.21
CA GLU A 133 -16.37 6.43 31.27
C GLU A 133 -17.36 5.25 31.18
N ILE A 134 -18.56 5.49 30.64
CA ILE A 134 -19.64 4.51 30.46
C ILE A 134 -20.35 4.82 29.15
N GLY A 135 -20.62 3.79 28.36
CA GLY A 135 -21.29 3.94 27.07
C GLY A 135 -21.21 2.69 26.21
N ILE A 136 -21.54 2.84 24.94
CA ILE A 136 -21.35 1.80 23.91
C ILE A 136 -20.63 2.47 22.75
N GLY A 137 -19.39 2.05 22.50
CA GLY A 137 -18.66 2.41 21.29
C GLY A 137 -19.16 1.60 20.11
N VAL A 138 -19.39 2.25 18.97
CA VAL A 138 -19.90 1.59 17.77
C VAL A 138 -18.98 1.88 16.59
N LEU A 139 -18.60 0.82 15.86
CA LEU A 139 -18.07 0.90 14.51
C LEU A 139 -19.09 0.31 13.55
N SER A 140 -19.42 1.04 12.49
CA SER A 140 -20.36 0.58 11.46
C SER A 140 -19.94 1.06 10.08
N PHE A 141 -20.48 0.45 9.03
CA PHE A 141 -20.11 0.77 7.66
C PHE A 141 -21.07 1.77 7.03
N ASN A 142 -20.52 2.73 6.28
CA ASN A 142 -21.30 3.56 5.38
C ASN A 142 -21.61 2.76 4.11
N LYS A 143 -22.84 2.23 4.00
CA LYS A 143 -23.26 1.37 2.89
C LYS A 143 -23.11 2.00 1.50
N GLU A 144 -23.22 3.33 1.38
CA GLU A 144 -23.14 4.00 0.06
C GLU A 144 -21.69 4.18 -0.42
N LYS A 145 -20.75 4.30 0.52
CA LYS A 145 -19.32 4.53 0.24
C LYS A 145 -18.48 3.26 0.35
N THR A 146 -19.02 2.22 0.96
CA THR A 146 -18.37 0.92 1.13
C THR A 146 -18.66 0.07 -0.08
N LYS A 147 -17.59 -0.29 -0.81
CA LYS A 147 -17.65 -1.06 -2.05
C LYS A 147 -16.50 -2.04 -2.10
N ILE A 148 -16.77 -3.20 -2.66
CA ILE A 148 -15.76 -4.18 -3.02
C ILE A 148 -16.01 -4.64 -4.46
N TYR A 149 -14.95 -5.07 -5.13
CA TYR A 149 -15.02 -5.47 -6.53
C TYR A 149 -14.47 -6.88 -6.71
N LEU A 150 -15.23 -7.68 -7.44
CA LEU A 150 -14.84 -9.01 -7.85
C LEU A 150 -13.62 -8.95 -8.76
N ASN A 151 -12.74 -9.95 -8.64
CA ASN A 151 -11.55 -10.13 -9.44
C ASN A 151 -11.88 -10.57 -10.86
N THR A 152 -12.48 -9.65 -11.61
CA THR A 152 -12.89 -9.82 -12.99
C THR A 152 -12.35 -8.67 -13.84
N PRO A 153 -12.15 -8.86 -15.15
CA PRO A 153 -11.71 -7.79 -16.05
C PRO A 153 -12.69 -6.62 -16.16
N TYR A 154 -13.91 -6.74 -15.62
CA TYR A 154 -15.00 -5.80 -15.83
C TYR A 154 -15.26 -4.89 -14.62
N GLY A 155 -14.59 -5.10 -13.48
CA GLY A 155 -14.77 -4.29 -12.27
C GLY A 155 -16.19 -4.38 -11.71
N ILE A 156 -16.71 -5.60 -11.56
CA ILE A 156 -18.06 -5.86 -11.04
C ILE A 156 -18.06 -5.65 -9.53
N GLU A 157 -18.95 -4.81 -9.02
CA GLU A 157 -19.18 -4.62 -7.58
C GLU A 157 -19.85 -5.87 -7.00
N ASP A 158 -19.38 -6.35 -5.86
CA ASP A 158 -19.95 -7.51 -5.16
C ASP A 158 -21.03 -7.08 -4.15
N GLU A 159 -21.91 -8.00 -3.79
CA GLU A 159 -22.84 -7.79 -2.68
C GLU A 159 -22.09 -7.85 -1.34
N LEU A 160 -22.56 -7.07 -0.36
CA LEU A 160 -21.90 -6.91 0.94
C LEU A 160 -22.85 -7.20 2.09
N GLU A 161 -22.43 -8.11 2.97
CA GLU A 161 -22.92 -8.22 4.34
C GLU A 161 -22.01 -7.36 5.24
N LEU A 162 -22.61 -6.41 5.96
CA LEU A 162 -21.89 -5.41 6.76
C LEU A 162 -22.30 -5.58 8.23
N GLU A 163 -21.36 -6.03 9.06
CA GLU A 163 -21.60 -6.20 10.49
C GLU A 163 -21.09 -5.03 11.31
N GLU A 164 -21.99 -4.44 12.11
CA GLU A 164 -21.60 -3.43 13.08
C GLU A 164 -20.97 -4.07 14.32
N MET A 165 -19.98 -3.40 14.88
CA MET A 165 -19.39 -3.76 16.16
C MET A 165 -19.92 -2.84 17.26
N ARG A 166 -20.32 -3.44 18.38
CA ARG A 166 -20.76 -2.71 19.57
C ARG A 166 -19.93 -3.14 20.77
N LEU A 167 -19.25 -2.20 21.40
CA LEU A 167 -18.38 -2.43 22.54
C LEU A 167 -18.88 -1.68 23.78
N PRO A 168 -19.33 -2.39 24.83
CA PRO A 168 -19.64 -1.78 26.11
C PRO A 168 -18.38 -1.16 26.74
N ILE A 169 -18.51 0.08 27.21
CA ILE A 169 -17.47 0.79 27.95
C ILE A 169 -17.82 0.73 29.44
N ILE A 170 -16.90 0.20 30.25
CA ILE A 170 -17.09 0.02 31.69
C ILE A 170 -16.05 0.83 32.46
N LYS A 171 -16.57 1.71 33.33
CA LYS A 171 -15.78 2.48 34.28
C LYS A 171 -14.95 1.57 35.18
N GLY A 172 -13.66 1.90 35.30
CA GLY A 172 -12.72 1.19 36.18
C GLY A 172 -12.20 -0.14 35.64
N LYS A 173 -12.57 -0.55 34.42
CA LYS A 173 -11.88 -1.61 33.70
C LYS A 173 -10.60 -1.04 33.06
N GLU A 174 -9.50 -1.78 33.15
CA GLU A 174 -8.29 -1.55 32.36
C GLU A 174 -8.33 -2.44 31.11
N ASN A 175 -7.83 -1.93 29.98
CA ASN A 175 -7.69 -2.75 28.77
C ASN A 175 -6.37 -3.51 28.79
N ILE A 176 -6.34 -4.62 28.08
CA ILE A 176 -5.12 -5.37 27.84
C ILE A 176 -4.22 -4.54 26.94
N ILE A 177 -3.07 -4.11 27.45
CA ILE A 177 -2.07 -3.42 26.64
C ILE A 177 -1.22 -4.48 25.94
N ILE A 178 -1.41 -4.62 24.61
CA ILE A 178 -0.56 -5.48 23.78
C ILE A 178 0.49 -4.60 23.10
N GLU A 179 1.70 -4.59 23.66
CA GLU A 179 2.85 -4.03 22.97
C GLU A 179 3.40 -5.07 21.98
N SER A 180 3.10 -4.90 20.70
CA SER A 180 3.75 -5.68 19.65
C SER A 180 5.17 -5.13 19.44
N GLN A 181 6.19 -5.84 19.94
CA GLN A 181 7.58 -5.50 19.64
C GLN A 181 7.96 -6.09 18.30
N ASP A 182 8.15 -5.23 17.31
CA ASP A 182 8.58 -5.60 15.98
C ASP A 182 10.05 -5.20 15.77
N ASN A 183 10.89 -6.19 15.46
CA ASN A 183 12.31 -5.99 15.15
C ASN A 183 12.64 -6.53 13.75
N GLU A 184 11.63 -6.88 12.95
CA GLU A 184 11.81 -7.39 11.61
C GLU A 184 11.73 -6.22 10.62
N PRO A 185 12.72 -6.04 9.73
CA PRO A 185 12.61 -5.04 8.68
C PRO A 185 11.48 -5.41 7.70
N PRO A 186 10.90 -4.43 6.99
CA PRO A 186 9.91 -4.66 5.94
C PRO A 186 10.32 -5.78 4.98
N GLU A 187 9.39 -6.36 4.23
CA GLU A 187 9.72 -7.43 3.27
C GLU A 187 10.69 -6.95 2.17
N THR A 188 11.39 -7.91 1.56
CA THR A 188 12.27 -7.60 0.42
C THR A 188 11.44 -7.18 -0.78
N PHE A 189 11.87 -6.14 -1.48
CA PHE A 189 11.15 -5.62 -2.63
C PHE A 189 12.08 -5.28 -3.78
N LYS A 190 11.51 -5.11 -4.97
CA LYS A 190 12.28 -4.83 -6.18
C LYS A 190 11.79 -3.52 -6.81
N PRO A 191 12.48 -2.40 -6.57
CA PRO A 191 12.19 -1.14 -7.25
C PRO A 191 12.45 -1.26 -8.76
N GLU A 192 11.60 -0.63 -9.57
CA GLU A 192 11.73 -0.64 -11.02
C GLU A 192 11.65 0.78 -11.60
N ILE A 193 12.54 1.06 -12.55
CA ILE A 193 12.55 2.34 -13.29
C ILE A 193 11.72 2.16 -14.55
N THR A 194 10.69 2.98 -14.70
CA THR A 194 9.79 2.99 -15.85
C THR A 194 9.74 4.36 -16.51
N ARG A 195 9.29 4.38 -17.76
CA ARG A 195 8.99 5.60 -18.51
C ARG A 195 7.84 5.30 -19.45
N ASP A 196 6.77 6.05 -19.29
CA ASP A 196 5.59 5.93 -20.11
C ASP A 196 5.33 7.26 -20.84
N PRO A 197 5.20 7.28 -22.17
CA PRO A 197 4.88 8.51 -22.92
C PRO A 197 3.56 9.17 -22.52
N MET A 198 2.63 8.41 -21.95
CA MET A 198 1.29 8.87 -21.56
C MET A 198 1.22 9.33 -20.09
N LEU A 199 2.19 8.98 -19.25
CA LEU A 199 2.20 9.30 -17.82
C LEU A 199 3.42 10.16 -17.45
N PHE A 200 3.29 10.96 -16.40
CA PHE A 200 4.39 11.71 -15.79
C PHE A 200 5.22 12.55 -16.79
N GLU A 201 4.57 13.11 -17.81
CA GLU A 201 5.22 13.92 -18.86
C GLU A 201 6.38 13.19 -19.56
N ASN A 202 6.28 11.86 -19.72
CA ASN A 202 7.32 11.04 -20.34
C ASN A 202 8.69 11.15 -19.63
N LYS A 203 8.66 11.35 -18.30
CA LYS A 203 9.84 11.35 -17.41
C LYS A 203 10.10 9.97 -16.84
N TRP A 204 11.36 9.66 -16.58
CA TRP A 204 11.76 8.48 -15.83
C TRP A 204 11.19 8.54 -14.42
N SER A 205 10.48 7.49 -14.06
CA SER A 205 9.79 7.35 -12.78
C SER A 205 10.19 6.02 -12.14
N LEU A 206 10.18 6.00 -10.82
CA LEU A 206 10.55 4.87 -10.00
C LEU A 206 9.30 4.31 -9.32
N VAL A 207 9.05 3.02 -9.50
CA VAL A 207 7.94 2.30 -8.90
C VAL A 207 8.50 1.31 -7.89
N PHE A 208 7.95 1.32 -6.69
CA PHE A 208 8.29 0.38 -5.62
C PHE A 208 7.06 0.17 -4.74
N THR A 209 7.04 -0.98 -4.07
CA THR A 209 6.10 -1.30 -2.99
C THR A 209 6.74 -2.38 -2.13
N THR A 210 6.49 -2.33 -0.83
CA THR A 210 6.78 -3.40 0.13
C THR A 210 5.71 -3.40 1.21
N GLN A 211 5.70 -4.45 2.01
CA GLN A 211 4.79 -4.61 3.14
C GLN A 211 5.60 -4.99 4.37
N ASP A 212 5.09 -4.60 5.54
CA ASP A 212 5.52 -5.18 6.80
C ASP A 212 4.33 -5.94 7.41
N LYS A 213 4.60 -7.12 7.98
CA LYS A 213 3.55 -8.03 8.45
C LYS A 213 3.16 -7.82 9.91
N ILE A 214 3.89 -7.01 10.66
CA ILE A 214 3.72 -6.89 12.11
C ILE A 214 3.29 -5.46 12.47
N SER A 215 4.18 -4.47 12.32
CA SER A 215 3.92 -3.07 12.65
C SER A 215 3.36 -2.25 11.48
N GLY A 216 3.43 -2.77 10.26
CA GLY A 216 2.92 -2.08 9.07
C GLY A 216 3.83 -0.94 8.58
N MET A 217 3.43 -0.27 7.51
CA MET A 217 4.33 0.63 6.76
C MET A 217 4.22 2.09 7.21
N ALA A 218 5.33 2.70 7.68
CA ALA A 218 5.39 4.12 7.99
C ALA A 218 5.65 5.00 6.76
N GLY A 219 6.52 4.56 5.84
CA GLY A 219 6.72 5.27 4.57
C GLY A 219 8.00 4.94 3.82
N TYR A 220 8.22 5.69 2.73
CA TYR A 220 9.32 5.50 1.81
C TYR A 220 10.16 6.77 1.68
N PHE A 221 11.45 6.58 1.47
CA PHE A 221 12.41 7.64 1.27
C PHE A 221 13.35 7.32 0.12
N VAL A 222 13.71 8.33 -0.67
CA VAL A 222 14.63 8.19 -1.80
C VAL A 222 15.82 9.14 -1.65
N HIS A 223 16.99 8.62 -2.01
CA HIS A 223 18.21 9.40 -2.18
C HIS A 223 18.87 9.10 -3.53
N GLU A 224 19.10 10.14 -4.34
CA GLU A 224 19.78 10.06 -5.63
C GLU A 224 21.17 10.69 -5.55
N THR A 225 22.21 9.96 -5.95
CA THR A 225 23.59 10.46 -5.95
C THR A 225 24.43 9.87 -7.07
N THR A 226 25.29 10.68 -7.69
CA THR A 226 26.20 10.22 -8.75
C THR A 226 27.43 9.47 -8.23
N ARG A 227 27.55 9.31 -6.91
CA ARG A 227 28.64 8.60 -6.25
C ARG A 227 28.08 7.39 -5.52
N LYS A 228 28.79 6.27 -5.59
CA LYS A 228 28.49 5.13 -4.72
C LYS A 228 28.83 5.54 -3.28
N ILE A 229 27.85 5.48 -2.40
CA ILE A 229 27.97 5.71 -0.96
C ILE A 229 27.53 4.41 -0.27
N ASP A 230 28.12 4.13 0.88
CA ASP A 230 27.59 3.12 1.80
C ASP A 230 26.25 3.60 2.37
N GLU A 231 25.18 2.83 2.23
CA GLU A 231 23.84 3.23 2.67
C GLU A 231 23.78 3.64 4.14
N THR A 232 24.60 3.04 5.00
CA THR A 232 24.67 3.35 6.44
C THR A 232 25.23 4.74 6.74
N ARG A 233 25.87 5.37 5.75
CA ARG A 233 26.56 6.66 5.89
C ARG A 233 25.81 7.81 5.22
N ILE A 234 24.60 7.58 4.72
CA ILE A 234 23.77 8.62 4.13
C ILE A 234 23.11 9.42 5.26
N ASP A 235 23.50 10.69 5.40
CA ASP A 235 22.92 11.62 6.38
C ASP A 235 21.38 11.65 6.29
N THR A 236 20.70 11.68 7.45
CA THR A 236 19.23 11.66 7.53
C THR A 236 18.57 12.77 6.70
N ASN A 237 19.20 13.95 6.60
CA ASN A 237 18.68 15.09 5.83
C ASN A 237 18.77 14.93 4.30
N LYS A 238 19.47 13.91 3.80
CA LYS A 238 19.60 13.61 2.37
C LYS A 238 18.50 12.69 1.85
N TRP A 239 17.77 12.04 2.77
CA TRP A 239 16.61 11.23 2.47
C TRP A 239 15.39 12.12 2.29
N ILE A 240 14.66 11.89 1.21
CA ILE A 240 13.45 12.65 0.88
C ILE A 240 12.27 11.69 1.00
N LYS A 241 11.28 12.04 1.81
CA LYS A 241 10.03 11.27 1.91
C LYS A 241 9.30 11.34 0.58
N VAL A 242 8.91 10.19 0.04
CA VAL A 242 8.28 10.07 -1.27
C VAL A 242 7.13 9.06 -1.26
N GLU A 243 6.30 9.12 -2.29
CA GLU A 243 5.29 8.12 -2.61
C GLU A 243 5.62 7.47 -3.96
N SER A 244 5.05 6.30 -4.20
CA SER A 244 5.19 5.57 -5.44
C SER A 244 3.97 5.85 -6.33
N PRO A 245 4.13 6.14 -7.63
CA PRO A 245 5.39 6.30 -8.36
C PRO A 245 6.14 7.62 -8.04
N TYR A 246 7.47 7.58 -8.04
CA TYR A 246 8.34 8.73 -7.80
C TYR A 246 9.03 9.21 -9.08
N ILE A 247 8.85 10.48 -9.47
CA ILE A 247 9.57 11.06 -10.62
C ILE A 247 11.04 11.32 -10.23
N LEU A 248 11.97 10.68 -10.93
CA LEU A 248 13.41 10.83 -10.66
C LEU A 248 13.90 12.26 -10.91
N LYS A 249 14.80 12.75 -10.07
CA LYS A 249 15.49 14.03 -10.32
C LYS A 249 16.54 13.86 -11.41
N ASP A 250 17.27 12.75 -11.40
CA ASP A 250 18.24 12.43 -12.44
C ASP A 250 17.60 11.73 -13.63
N GLN A 251 17.03 12.53 -14.53
CA GLN A 251 16.49 12.06 -15.80
C GLN A 251 17.56 11.53 -16.78
N GLY A 252 18.86 11.70 -16.47
CA GLY A 252 19.97 11.12 -17.21
C GLY A 252 20.35 9.70 -16.78
N LEU A 253 19.73 9.16 -15.71
CA LEU A 253 19.99 7.84 -15.14
C LEU A 253 21.48 7.57 -14.84
N LYS A 254 22.19 8.61 -14.40
CA LYS A 254 23.62 8.56 -14.05
C LYS A 254 23.87 8.33 -12.56
N SER A 255 22.83 8.42 -11.75
CA SER A 255 22.86 8.35 -10.29
C SER A 255 22.57 6.93 -9.79
N TRP A 256 23.23 6.59 -8.69
CA TRP A 256 22.80 5.55 -7.77
C TRP A 256 21.52 6.04 -7.09
N ILE A 257 20.54 5.15 -6.99
CA ILE A 257 19.26 5.45 -6.37
C ILE A 257 19.10 4.50 -5.19
N TYR A 258 18.97 5.08 -4.00
CA TYR A 258 18.74 4.35 -2.76
C TYR A 258 17.28 4.55 -2.37
N ILE A 259 16.58 3.46 -2.10
CA ILE A 259 15.19 3.45 -1.70
C ILE A 259 15.14 2.85 -0.30
N LYS A 260 14.72 3.64 0.69
CA LYS A 260 14.55 3.20 2.07
C LYS A 260 13.06 3.07 2.38
N ALA A 261 12.66 1.89 2.85
CA ALA A 261 11.36 1.60 3.43
C ALA A 261 11.51 1.56 4.96
N ILE A 262 10.60 2.21 5.69
CA ILE A 262 10.57 2.21 7.16
C ILE A 262 9.19 1.74 7.62
N ASP A 263 9.16 0.79 8.54
CA ASP A 263 7.93 0.34 9.22
C ASP A 263 7.56 1.26 10.40
N LYS A 264 6.44 0.98 11.08
CA LYS A 264 6.03 1.78 12.24
C LYS A 264 6.85 1.53 13.50
N ALA A 265 7.55 0.40 13.58
CA ALA A 265 8.48 0.10 14.67
C ALA A 265 9.86 0.76 14.50
N GLY A 266 10.14 1.32 13.32
CA GLY A 266 11.38 1.99 12.98
C GLY A 266 12.43 1.09 12.34
N ASN A 267 12.12 -0.16 11.99
CA ASN A 267 13.05 -0.99 11.23
C ASN A 267 13.13 -0.51 9.78
N GLU A 268 14.32 -0.60 9.22
CA GLU A 268 14.63 -0.06 7.89
C GLU A 268 15.00 -1.18 6.93
N ARG A 269 14.50 -1.09 5.69
CA ARG A 269 15.06 -1.83 4.55
C ARG A 269 15.48 -0.87 3.46
N ILE A 270 16.68 -1.10 2.91
CA ILE A 270 17.22 -0.29 1.83
C ILE A 270 17.46 -1.17 0.60
N GLU A 271 16.93 -0.74 -0.54
CA GLU A 271 17.18 -1.31 -1.85
C GLU A 271 17.95 -0.32 -2.73
N ILE A 272 18.85 -0.82 -3.57
CA ILE A 272 19.78 0.02 -4.34
C ILE A 272 19.65 -0.29 -5.83
N LEU A 273 19.39 0.75 -6.63
CA LEU A 273 19.46 0.69 -8.07
C LEU A 273 20.76 1.30 -8.61
N LEU A 274 21.39 0.54 -9.50
CA LEU A 274 22.62 0.94 -10.19
C LEU A 274 22.32 1.99 -11.27
N PRO A 275 23.21 2.98 -11.47
CA PRO A 275 23.09 3.91 -12.57
C PRO A 275 23.13 3.19 -13.92
N LYS A 276 22.19 3.48 -14.81
CA LYS A 276 22.15 2.92 -16.17
C LYS A 276 23.24 3.53 -17.06
N TYR A 277 23.53 4.81 -16.86
CA TYR A 277 24.54 5.56 -17.62
C TYR A 277 25.52 6.25 -16.66
N PRO A 278 26.36 5.49 -15.93
CA PRO A 278 27.23 6.04 -14.89
C PRO A 278 28.13 7.15 -15.45
N LEU A 279 28.29 8.23 -14.67
CA LEU A 279 29.22 9.30 -15.02
C LEU A 279 30.63 8.75 -15.22
N ARG A 280 31.22 9.08 -16.38
CA ARG A 280 32.63 8.80 -16.64
C ARG A 280 33.48 9.69 -15.74
N TRP A 281 34.67 9.23 -15.38
CA TRP A 281 35.54 9.96 -14.46
C TRP A 281 35.76 11.41 -14.92
N TYR A 282 36.05 11.63 -16.19
CA TYR A 282 36.32 12.97 -16.76
C TYR A 282 35.09 13.90 -16.84
N GLU A 283 33.87 13.39 -16.63
CA GLU A 283 32.66 14.24 -16.56
C GLU A 283 32.49 14.87 -15.15
N ARG A 284 33.30 14.45 -14.18
CA ARG A 284 33.29 14.99 -12.82
C ARG A 284 34.03 16.31 -12.75
N TYR A 285 33.34 17.39 -12.38
CA TYR A 285 33.92 18.74 -12.30
C TYR A 285 35.08 18.81 -11.30
N GLU A 286 35.07 17.98 -10.26
CA GLU A 286 36.12 17.91 -9.24
C GLU A 286 37.47 17.55 -9.86
N ILE A 287 37.47 16.71 -10.90
CA ILE A 287 38.69 16.34 -11.61
C ILE A 287 39.24 17.53 -12.38
N TRP A 288 38.38 18.31 -13.02
CA TRP A 288 38.79 19.55 -13.69
C TRP A 288 39.33 20.59 -12.69
N VAL A 289 38.73 20.70 -11.51
CA VAL A 289 39.24 21.55 -10.42
C VAL A 289 40.66 21.10 -10.01
N ILE A 290 40.87 19.80 -9.80
CA ILE A 290 42.20 19.25 -9.47
C ILE A 290 43.22 19.51 -10.59
N ILE A 291 42.83 19.31 -11.86
CA ILE A 291 43.70 19.57 -13.02
C ILE A 291 44.08 21.05 -13.08
N ILE A 292 43.12 21.96 -12.91
CA ILE A 292 43.37 23.42 -12.94
C ILE A 292 44.29 23.83 -11.79
N LEU A 293 44.06 23.34 -10.57
CA LEU A 293 44.91 23.62 -9.42
C LEU A 293 46.33 23.06 -9.61
N GLY A 294 46.46 21.86 -10.16
CA GLY A 294 47.75 21.25 -10.49
C GLY A 294 48.54 22.07 -11.51
N VAL A 295 47.88 22.52 -12.60
CA VAL A 295 48.50 23.37 -13.62
C VAL A 295 48.90 24.73 -13.04
N ALA A 296 48.04 25.35 -12.22
CA ALA A 296 48.36 26.61 -11.55
C ALA A 296 49.56 26.47 -10.60
N PHE A 297 49.66 25.35 -9.89
CA PHE A 297 50.78 25.04 -9.01
C PHE A 297 52.10 24.85 -9.78
N ILE A 298 52.06 24.11 -10.90
CA ILE A 298 53.22 23.95 -11.79
C ILE A 298 53.68 25.32 -12.33
N PHE A 299 52.75 26.16 -12.77
CA PHE A 299 53.05 27.51 -13.26
C PHE A 299 53.67 28.40 -12.16
N TYR A 300 53.15 28.31 -10.94
CA TYR A 300 53.71 29.00 -9.77
C TYR A 300 55.16 28.57 -9.50
N ILE A 301 55.46 27.27 -9.52
CA ILE A 301 56.82 26.74 -9.37
C ILE A 301 57.73 27.23 -10.50
N MET A 302 57.29 27.14 -11.75
CA MET A 302 58.08 27.61 -12.91
C MET A 302 58.44 29.09 -12.77
N LYS A 303 57.48 29.95 -12.41
CA LYS A 303 57.71 31.38 -12.18
C LYS A 303 58.71 31.63 -11.05
N LYS A 304 58.65 30.85 -9.98
CA LYS A 304 59.58 30.93 -8.84
C LYS A 304 61.01 30.52 -9.23
N VAL A 305 61.16 29.46 -10.02
CA VAL A 305 62.47 28.99 -10.52
C VAL A 305 63.08 30.00 -11.50
N LEU A 306 62.29 30.53 -12.44
CA LEU A 306 62.74 31.55 -13.39
C LEU A 306 63.18 32.84 -12.68
N ARG A 307 62.46 33.29 -11.64
CA ARG A 307 62.87 34.43 -10.80
C ARG A 307 64.20 34.19 -10.08
N LYS A 308 64.44 32.99 -9.54
CA LYS A 308 65.73 32.64 -8.92
C LYS A 308 66.89 32.67 -9.92
N ARG A 309 66.67 32.19 -11.16
CA ARG A 309 67.71 32.21 -12.21
C ARG A 309 68.08 33.62 -12.64
N HIS A 310 67.12 34.54 -12.79
CA HIS A 310 67.41 35.95 -13.10
C HIS A 310 68.13 36.71 -11.98
N SER A 311 68.00 36.28 -10.72
CA SER A 311 68.75 36.87 -9.61
C SER A 311 70.22 36.44 -9.59
N GLN A 312 70.58 35.30 -10.19
CA GLN A 312 71.97 34.81 -10.23
C GLN A 312 72.76 35.32 -11.44
N THR A 313 72.10 35.82 -12.49
CA THR A 313 72.77 36.39 -13.69
C THR A 313 73.12 37.87 -13.54
N LYS A 314 72.77 38.50 -12.40
CA LYS A 314 73.06 39.92 -12.08
C LYS A 314 74.13 40.10 -11.00
N THR A 315 74.94 39.08 -10.74
CA THR A 315 76.14 39.13 -9.88
C THR A 315 77.34 38.81 -10.74
#